data_AF-A0A917LTT3-F1
#
_entry.id   AF-A0A917LTT3-F1
#
_cell.length_a   1.000
_cell.length_b   1.000
_cell.length_c   1.000
_cell.angle_alpha   90.00
_cell.angle_beta   90.00
_cell.angle_gamma   90.00
#
_symmetry.space_group_name_H-M   'P 1'
#
loop_
_entity.id
_entity.type
_entity.pdbx_description
1 polymer ?
#
loop_
_entity_poly.entity_id
_entity_poly.type
_entity_poly.pdbx_seq_one_letter_code
_entity_poly.pdbx_strand_id
1 'polypeptide(L)'
;MSKWDRSAIEELLAFLPCETPAAWLDEAVRQLPLLLMDHANCEKKAASNAMTLMYRYVDRSDLLIKMSQLAREELLHFEQVVNLMRERDIDYERIGPSRYAGALREGMRTDRHGALIDSLIIGAIVEARSCERFYALAPRLDETLAKYYRSLLRSEARHFQDYLSLAHQYAMPGEDVDARVAFYLAREKSLIESPDECFRFHSGVPVAISSGAPTAFGS
;
A
#
# COMPACT_ATOMS: atom_id res chain seq x y z
N MET A 1 -16.46 14.27 6.89
CA MET A 1 -16.53 12.79 6.97
C MET A 1 -17.83 12.42 7.67
N SER A 2 -18.54 11.43 7.13
CA SER A 2 -19.70 10.86 7.81
C SER A 2 -19.27 10.07 9.05
N LYS A 3 -20.23 9.75 9.95
CA LYS A 3 -19.97 8.89 11.12
C LYS A 3 -19.45 7.50 10.72
N TRP A 4 -19.90 6.99 9.57
CA TRP A 4 -19.44 5.72 9.01
C TRP A 4 -17.98 5.79 8.54
N ASP A 5 -17.61 6.87 7.85
CA ASP A 5 -16.23 7.06 7.36
C ASP A 5 -15.23 7.11 8.52
N ARG A 6 -15.62 7.65 9.68
CA ARG A 6 -14.76 7.68 10.86
C ARG A 6 -14.56 6.29 11.48
N SER A 7 -15.63 5.50 11.61
CA SER A 7 -15.57 4.14 12.16
C SER A 7 -14.68 3.21 11.31
N ALA A 8 -14.83 3.27 9.99
CA ALA A 8 -14.05 2.42 9.08
C ALA A 8 -12.55 2.73 9.14
N ILE A 9 -12.18 4.01 9.31
CA ILE A 9 -10.78 4.41 9.48
C ILE A 9 -10.26 3.98 10.86
N GLU A 10 -11.05 4.12 11.93
CA GLU A 10 -10.65 3.68 13.27
C GLU A 10 -10.39 2.17 13.34
N GLU A 11 -11.24 1.35 12.71
CA GLU A 11 -11.05 -0.10 12.59
C GLU A 11 -9.76 -0.45 11.82
N LEU A 12 -9.51 0.25 10.71
CA LEU A 12 -8.30 0.07 9.91
C LEU A 12 -7.03 0.45 10.69
N LEU A 13 -7.07 1.54 11.45
CA LEU A 13 -5.93 1.94 12.30
C LEU A 13 -5.69 0.92 13.41
N ALA A 14 -6.74 0.33 13.97
CA ALA A 14 -6.64 -0.72 14.98
C ALA A 14 -6.15 -2.07 14.42
N PHE A 15 -6.35 -2.31 13.11
CA PHE A 15 -5.89 -3.52 12.42
C PHE A 15 -4.36 -3.57 12.27
N LEU A 16 -3.71 -2.41 12.08
CA LEU A 16 -2.26 -2.33 11.91
C LEU A 16 -1.51 -2.43 13.26
N PRO A 17 -0.35 -3.11 13.30
CA PRO A 17 0.37 -3.40 14.55
C PRO A 17 1.34 -2.29 14.98
N CYS A 18 1.48 -1.23 14.17
CA CYS A 18 2.30 -0.06 14.41
C CYS A 18 1.83 1.13 13.56
N GLU A 19 2.04 2.34 14.07
CA GLU A 19 1.88 3.58 13.32
C GLU A 19 3.06 3.79 12.36
N THR A 20 2.90 4.65 11.36
CA THR A 20 4.00 5.07 10.50
C THR A 20 5.06 5.85 11.30
N PRO A 21 6.36 5.45 11.24
CA PRO A 21 7.42 6.13 11.97
C PRO A 21 7.57 7.61 11.57
N ALA A 22 7.79 8.49 12.55
CA ALA A 22 7.98 9.92 12.31
C ALA A 22 9.11 10.23 11.31
N ALA A 23 10.22 9.49 11.38
CA ALA A 23 11.34 9.63 10.45
C ALA A 23 10.95 9.34 8.99
N TRP A 24 10.00 8.42 8.76
CA TRP A 24 9.45 8.20 7.42
C TRP A 24 8.62 9.40 6.95
N LEU A 25 7.78 9.98 7.83
CA LEU A 25 6.99 11.18 7.52
C LEU A 25 7.90 12.37 7.19
N ASP A 26 9.00 12.54 7.93
CA ASP A 26 9.96 13.62 7.72
C ASP A 26 10.72 13.47 6.39
N GLU A 27 11.05 12.25 5.97
CA GLU A 27 11.63 11.99 4.64
C GLU A 27 10.59 12.19 3.53
N ALA A 28 9.33 11.78 3.74
CA ALA A 28 8.27 11.88 2.75
C ALA A 28 8.00 13.32 2.33
N VAL A 29 8.04 14.27 3.26
CA VAL A 29 7.91 15.71 2.96
C VAL A 29 9.14 16.23 2.21
N ARG A 30 10.34 15.71 2.49
CA ARG A 30 11.59 16.11 1.81
C ARG A 30 11.73 15.54 0.40
N GLN A 31 11.20 14.35 0.15
CA GLN A 31 11.32 13.59 -1.10
C GLN A 31 9.99 13.55 -1.87
N LEU A 32 9.24 14.65 -1.87
CA LEU A 32 7.89 14.68 -2.43
C LEU A 32 7.81 14.19 -3.89
N PRO A 33 8.73 14.55 -4.81
CA PRO A 33 8.74 13.99 -6.16
C PRO A 33 8.82 12.47 -6.19
N LEU A 34 9.75 11.88 -5.41
CA LEU A 34 9.93 10.43 -5.33
C LEU A 34 8.71 9.75 -4.68
N LEU A 35 8.11 10.37 -3.66
CA LEU A 35 6.88 9.89 -3.05
C LEU A 35 5.74 9.78 -4.06
N LEU A 36 5.49 10.85 -4.83
CA LEU A 36 4.39 10.88 -5.80
C LEU A 36 4.63 9.91 -6.96
N MET A 37 5.87 9.81 -7.44
CA MET A 37 6.25 8.79 -8.44
C MET A 37 5.97 7.37 -7.94
N ASP A 38 6.33 7.05 -6.70
CA ASP A 38 6.07 5.71 -6.16
C ASP A 38 4.60 5.48 -5.84
N HIS A 39 3.89 6.50 -5.35
CA HIS A 39 2.44 6.46 -5.14
C HIS A 39 1.73 6.11 -6.46
N ALA A 40 2.01 6.83 -7.56
CA ALA A 40 1.46 6.49 -8.87
C ALA A 40 1.81 5.05 -9.30
N ASN A 41 3.02 4.57 -8.98
CA ASN A 41 3.37 3.18 -9.23
C ASN A 41 2.57 2.20 -8.36
N CYS A 42 2.27 2.54 -7.11
CA CYS A 42 1.42 1.75 -6.21
C CYS A 42 0.02 1.56 -6.79
N GLU A 43 -0.65 2.62 -7.26
CA GLU A 43 -2.01 2.50 -7.81
C GLU A 43 -2.03 1.61 -9.06
N LYS A 44 -1.04 1.81 -9.95
CA LYS A 44 -0.87 0.96 -11.14
C LYS A 44 -0.60 -0.50 -10.77
N LYS A 45 0.19 -0.77 -9.72
CA LYS A 45 0.47 -2.12 -9.21
C LYS A 45 -0.78 -2.74 -8.56
N ALA A 46 -1.57 -1.96 -7.84
CA ALA A 46 -2.82 -2.42 -7.23
C ALA A 46 -3.83 -2.84 -8.31
N ALA A 47 -4.03 -2.01 -9.33
CA ALA A 47 -4.84 -2.37 -10.50
C ALA A 47 -4.31 -3.64 -11.20
N SER A 48 -3.00 -3.75 -11.42
CA SER A 48 -2.39 -4.92 -12.05
C SER A 48 -2.55 -6.20 -11.21
N ASN A 49 -2.43 -6.12 -9.89
CA ASN A 49 -2.67 -7.24 -8.99
C ASN A 49 -4.13 -7.70 -9.05
N ALA A 50 -5.09 -6.76 -9.04
CA ALA A 50 -6.51 -7.07 -9.17
C ALA A 50 -6.81 -7.78 -10.51
N MET A 51 -6.25 -7.30 -11.62
CA MET A 51 -6.34 -7.98 -12.92
C MET A 51 -5.75 -9.41 -12.86
N THR A 52 -4.62 -9.59 -12.20
CA THR A 52 -3.97 -10.90 -12.03
C THR A 52 -4.87 -11.88 -11.26
N LEU A 53 -5.52 -11.42 -10.18
CA LEU A 53 -6.47 -12.23 -9.44
C LEU A 53 -7.67 -12.64 -10.31
N MET A 54 -8.19 -11.71 -11.13
CA MET A 54 -9.30 -12.03 -12.05
C MET A 54 -8.93 -13.10 -13.09
N TYR A 55 -7.73 -13.04 -13.67
CA TYR A 55 -7.28 -14.06 -14.60
C TYR A 55 -7.08 -15.43 -13.95
N ARG A 56 -6.67 -15.47 -12.67
CA ARG A 56 -6.33 -16.70 -11.97
C ARG A 56 -7.53 -17.40 -11.32
N TYR A 57 -8.52 -16.63 -10.88
CA TYR A 57 -9.67 -17.11 -10.09
C TYR A 57 -10.99 -16.84 -10.81
N VAL A 58 -11.08 -17.29 -12.06
CA VAL A 58 -12.25 -17.12 -12.94
C VAL A 58 -13.54 -17.76 -12.42
N ASP A 59 -13.42 -18.70 -11.49
CA ASP A 59 -14.49 -19.45 -10.84
C ASP A 59 -15.01 -18.78 -9.55
N ARG A 60 -14.69 -17.50 -9.33
CA ARG A 60 -15.01 -16.73 -8.12
C ARG A 60 -15.69 -15.42 -8.49
N SER A 61 -17.00 -15.47 -8.75
CA SER A 61 -17.76 -14.35 -9.34
C SER A 61 -17.74 -13.06 -8.52
N ASP A 62 -17.82 -13.17 -7.21
CA ASP A 62 -17.72 -12.07 -6.25
C ASP A 62 -16.32 -11.42 -6.27
N LEU A 63 -15.24 -12.21 -6.31
CA LEU A 63 -13.89 -11.69 -6.53
C LEU A 63 -13.77 -10.98 -7.88
N LEU A 64 -14.31 -11.55 -8.96
CA LEU A 64 -14.26 -10.92 -10.28
C LEU A 64 -14.91 -9.53 -10.28
N ILE A 65 -16.07 -9.40 -9.64
CA ILE A 65 -16.78 -8.12 -9.54
C ILE A 65 -15.98 -7.12 -8.70
N LYS A 66 -15.50 -7.55 -7.52
CA LYS A 66 -14.74 -6.69 -6.59
C LYS A 66 -13.41 -6.22 -7.17
N MET A 67 -12.64 -7.13 -7.76
CA MET A 67 -11.35 -6.80 -8.38
C MET A 67 -11.51 -5.92 -9.62
N SER A 68 -12.57 -6.08 -10.40
CA SER A 68 -12.88 -5.18 -11.53
C SER A 68 -13.25 -3.77 -11.08
N GLN A 69 -13.98 -3.64 -9.96
CA GLN A 69 -14.29 -2.35 -9.36
C GLN A 69 -13.03 -1.68 -8.83
N LEU A 70 -12.23 -2.41 -8.06
CA LEU A 70 -10.96 -1.93 -7.50
C LEU A 70 -10.00 -1.48 -8.62
N ALA A 71 -9.78 -2.32 -9.64
CA ALA A 71 -8.85 -1.98 -10.72
C ALA A 71 -9.21 -0.67 -11.45
N ARG A 72 -10.50 -0.38 -11.64
CA ARG A 72 -10.93 0.87 -12.26
C ARG A 72 -10.73 2.07 -11.35
N GLU A 73 -11.01 1.90 -10.05
CA GLU A 73 -10.81 2.94 -9.04
C GLU A 73 -9.31 3.27 -8.90
N GLU A 74 -8.44 2.27 -8.87
CA GLU A 74 -7.00 2.47 -8.80
C GLU A 74 -6.40 3.11 -10.06
N LEU A 75 -6.94 2.82 -11.24
CA LEU A 75 -6.50 3.52 -12.46
C LEU A 75 -6.96 4.99 -12.45
N LEU A 76 -8.08 5.31 -11.80
CA LEU A 76 -8.48 6.69 -11.59
C LEU A 76 -7.57 7.39 -10.57
N HIS A 77 -7.21 6.72 -9.47
CA HIS A 77 -6.22 7.25 -8.51
C HIS A 77 -4.88 7.51 -9.20
N PHE A 78 -4.39 6.55 -10.00
CA PHE A 78 -3.18 6.70 -10.80
C PHE A 78 -3.21 7.97 -11.68
N GLU A 79 -4.30 8.16 -12.42
CA GLU A 79 -4.47 9.35 -13.27
C GLU A 79 -4.42 10.65 -12.45
N GLN A 80 -5.06 10.66 -11.28
CA GLN A 80 -5.05 11.81 -10.38
C GLN A 80 -3.65 12.13 -9.84
N VAL A 81 -2.87 11.13 -9.41
CA VAL A 81 -1.49 11.34 -8.98
C VAL A 81 -0.64 11.90 -10.12
N VAL A 82 -0.76 11.35 -11.33
CA VAL A 82 -0.01 11.82 -12.50
C VAL A 82 -0.35 13.28 -12.84
N ASN A 83 -1.62 13.67 -12.74
CA ASN A 83 -2.02 15.06 -12.94
C ASN A 83 -1.44 15.98 -11.85
N LEU A 84 -1.46 15.55 -10.58
CA LEU A 84 -0.85 16.30 -9.48
C LEU A 84 0.67 16.48 -9.63
N MET A 85 1.35 15.46 -10.17
CA MET A 85 2.76 15.53 -10.53
C MET A 85 3.01 16.56 -11.64
N ARG A 86 2.20 16.53 -12.71
CA ARG A 86 2.29 17.49 -13.82
C ARG A 86 2.09 18.93 -13.36
N GLU A 87 1.13 19.18 -12.49
CA GLU A 87 0.90 20.52 -11.89
C GLU A 87 2.10 21.03 -11.08
N ARG A 88 2.98 20.12 -10.65
CA ARG A 88 4.16 20.39 -9.82
C ARG A 88 5.48 20.29 -10.59
N ASP A 89 5.42 20.17 -11.92
CA ASP A 89 6.60 20.00 -12.77
C ASP A 89 7.47 18.79 -12.37
N ILE A 90 6.82 17.70 -11.96
CA ILE A 90 7.48 16.44 -11.61
C ILE A 90 7.31 15.46 -12.76
N ASP A 91 8.42 15.07 -13.37
CA ASP A 91 8.44 14.04 -14.41
C ASP A 91 8.16 12.64 -13.85
N TYR A 92 7.41 11.84 -14.61
CA TYR A 92 7.14 10.46 -14.26
C TYR A 92 8.25 9.55 -14.79
N GLU A 93 9.16 9.18 -13.90
CA GLU A 93 10.29 8.32 -14.23
C GLU A 93 10.14 6.90 -13.71
N ARG A 94 10.90 5.98 -14.31
CA ARG A 94 10.98 4.61 -13.82
C ARG A 94 11.85 4.56 -12.57
N ILE A 95 11.23 4.31 -11.42
CA ILE A 95 11.93 4.04 -10.16
C ILE A 95 11.98 2.53 -9.87
N GLY A 96 13.03 2.09 -9.17
CA GLY A 96 13.16 0.69 -8.72
C GLY A 96 12.09 0.32 -7.69
N PRO A 97 11.71 -0.96 -7.56
CA PRO A 97 10.68 -1.39 -6.61
C PRO A 97 11.15 -1.28 -5.15
N SER A 98 10.20 -1.09 -4.23
CA SER A 98 10.40 -1.28 -2.78
C SER A 98 10.55 -2.78 -2.44
N ARG A 99 11.25 -3.09 -1.35
CA ARG A 99 11.29 -4.45 -0.77
C ARG A 99 9.93 -4.91 -0.20
N TYR A 100 9.06 -3.98 0.19
CA TYR A 100 7.85 -4.24 0.98
C TYR A 100 6.95 -5.34 0.42
N ALA A 101 6.38 -5.13 -0.78
CA ALA A 101 5.43 -6.07 -1.36
C ALA A 101 6.08 -7.39 -1.81
N GLY A 102 7.40 -7.41 -2.04
CA GLY A 102 8.13 -8.65 -2.30
C GLY A 102 8.27 -9.47 -1.02
N ALA A 103 8.76 -8.83 0.05
CA ALA A 103 8.97 -9.44 1.35
C ALA A 103 7.65 -9.89 2.02
N LEU A 104 6.54 -9.18 1.82
CA LEU A 104 5.23 -9.64 2.33
C LEU A 104 4.73 -10.90 1.64
N ARG A 105 5.09 -11.13 0.38
CA ARG A 105 4.69 -12.35 -0.35
C ARG A 105 5.52 -13.58 0.04
N GLU A 106 6.63 -13.39 0.76
CA GLU A 106 7.35 -14.51 1.34
C GLU A 106 6.49 -15.19 2.42
N GLY A 107 6.39 -16.52 2.37
CA GLY A 107 5.51 -17.28 3.26
C GLY A 107 4.08 -17.44 2.72
N MET A 108 3.80 -16.94 1.51
CA MET A 108 2.61 -17.33 0.76
C MET A 108 2.60 -18.84 0.51
N ARG A 109 1.46 -19.44 0.76
CA ARG A 109 1.20 -20.84 0.38
C ARG A 109 1.21 -20.98 -1.14
N THR A 110 1.67 -22.14 -1.60
CA THR A 110 1.85 -22.42 -3.03
C THR A 110 0.65 -23.11 -3.66
N ASP A 111 -0.17 -23.79 -2.85
CA ASP A 111 -1.41 -24.38 -3.33
C ASP A 111 -2.41 -23.29 -3.75
N ARG A 112 -3.25 -23.59 -4.73
CA ARG A 112 -4.14 -22.58 -5.34
C ARG A 112 -5.07 -21.91 -4.33
N HIS A 113 -5.53 -22.67 -3.33
CA HIS A 113 -6.48 -22.18 -2.34
C HIS A 113 -5.81 -21.28 -1.32
N GLY A 114 -4.73 -21.76 -0.69
CA GLY A 114 -3.96 -20.99 0.28
C GLY A 114 -3.33 -19.74 -0.34
N ALA A 115 -2.87 -19.83 -1.60
CA ALA A 115 -2.34 -18.69 -2.33
C ALA A 115 -3.40 -17.59 -2.52
N LEU A 116 -4.67 -17.94 -2.74
CA LEU A 116 -5.77 -16.97 -2.87
C LEU A 116 -5.97 -16.22 -1.56
N ILE A 117 -6.18 -16.96 -0.48
CA ILE A 117 -6.41 -16.41 0.86
C ILE A 117 -5.25 -15.50 1.28
N ASP A 118 -4.01 -15.97 1.11
CA ASP A 118 -2.83 -15.17 1.44
C ASP A 118 -2.68 -13.93 0.56
N SER A 119 -3.04 -14.01 -0.73
CA SER A 119 -3.02 -12.84 -1.62
C SER A 119 -4.04 -11.77 -1.19
N LEU A 120 -5.23 -12.20 -0.76
CA LEU A 120 -6.28 -11.31 -0.27
C LEU A 120 -5.89 -10.66 1.06
N ILE A 121 -5.31 -11.42 2.00
CA ILE A 121 -4.79 -10.88 3.26
C ILE A 121 -3.69 -9.85 3.01
N ILE A 122 -2.73 -10.15 2.13
CA ILE A 122 -1.66 -9.20 1.78
C ILE A 122 -2.26 -7.95 1.12
N GLY A 123 -3.27 -8.10 0.25
CA GLY A 123 -4.02 -6.98 -0.32
C GLY A 123 -4.60 -6.09 0.77
N ALA A 124 -5.36 -6.66 1.71
CA ALA A 124 -5.94 -5.94 2.84
C ALA A 124 -4.88 -5.14 3.63
N ILE A 125 -3.74 -5.78 3.94
CA ILE A 125 -2.65 -5.14 4.69
C ILE A 125 -2.02 -3.98 3.91
N VAL A 126 -1.84 -4.11 2.60
CA VAL A 126 -1.29 -3.04 1.75
C VAL A 126 -2.23 -1.83 1.73
N GLU A 127 -3.54 -2.03 1.50
CA GLU A 127 -4.52 -0.93 1.50
C GLU A 127 -4.64 -0.28 2.88
N ALA A 128 -4.61 -1.09 3.95
CA ALA A 128 -4.60 -0.57 5.32
C ALA A 128 -3.39 0.34 5.56
N ARG A 129 -2.18 -0.11 5.21
CA ARG A 129 -0.98 0.71 5.38
C ARG A 129 -1.00 1.96 4.50
N SER A 130 -1.52 1.87 3.28
CA SER A 130 -1.70 3.04 2.40
C SER A 130 -2.60 4.09 3.04
N CYS A 131 -3.78 3.68 3.52
CA CYS A 131 -4.72 4.55 4.21
C CYS A 131 -4.11 5.23 5.44
N GLU A 132 -3.40 4.47 6.29
CA GLU A 132 -2.75 5.01 7.48
C GLU A 132 -1.66 6.04 7.12
N ARG A 133 -0.86 5.78 6.08
CA ARG A 133 0.16 6.73 5.59
C ARG A 133 -0.46 7.99 5.01
N PHE A 134 -1.51 7.88 4.20
CA PHE A 134 -2.24 9.05 3.71
C PHE A 134 -2.79 9.90 4.86
N TYR A 135 -3.37 9.24 5.88
CA TYR A 135 -3.92 9.91 7.05
C TYR A 135 -2.83 10.63 7.86
N ALA A 136 -1.72 9.94 8.15
CA ALA A 136 -0.61 10.48 8.94
C ALA A 136 0.15 11.59 8.22
N LEU A 137 0.26 11.51 6.90
CA LEU A 137 1.03 12.47 6.09
C LEU A 137 0.23 13.71 5.72
N ALA A 138 -1.10 13.61 5.53
CA ALA A 138 -1.92 14.74 5.09
C ALA A 138 -1.77 16.04 5.92
N PRO A 139 -1.61 16.03 7.25
CA PRO A 139 -1.37 17.25 8.04
C PRO A 139 -0.04 17.95 7.76
N ARG A 140 0.89 17.29 7.07
CA ARG A 140 2.26 17.76 6.80
C ARG A 140 2.46 18.25 5.36
N LEU A 141 1.43 18.18 4.53
CA LEU A 141 1.47 18.52 3.11
C LEU A 141 0.80 19.88 2.84
N ASP A 142 1.05 20.43 1.65
CA ASP A 142 0.29 21.58 1.14
C ASP A 142 -1.21 21.26 1.04
N GLU A 143 -2.05 22.30 1.02
CA GLU A 143 -3.51 22.15 1.07
C GLU A 143 -4.05 21.25 -0.06
N THR A 144 -3.47 21.34 -1.26
CA THR A 144 -3.91 20.57 -2.43
C THR A 144 -3.62 19.08 -2.22
N LEU A 145 -2.40 18.71 -1.85
CA LEU A 145 -2.06 17.31 -1.57
C LEU A 145 -2.75 16.76 -0.32
N ALA A 146 -2.84 17.56 0.74
CA ALA A 146 -3.52 17.18 1.96
C ALA A 146 -5.01 16.86 1.70
N LYS A 147 -5.67 17.67 0.86
CA LYS A 147 -7.06 17.42 0.45
C LYS A 147 -7.17 16.15 -0.41
N TYR A 148 -6.24 15.94 -1.34
CA TYR A 148 -6.20 14.75 -2.16
C TYR A 148 -6.01 13.48 -1.33
N TYR A 149 -4.99 13.41 -0.47
CA TYR A 149 -4.74 12.24 0.38
C TYR A 149 -5.90 11.94 1.33
N ARG A 150 -6.55 12.97 1.88
CA ARG A 150 -7.79 12.78 2.68
C ARG A 150 -8.95 12.22 1.85
N SER A 151 -9.01 12.53 0.55
CA SER A 151 -10.06 12.02 -0.33
C SER A 151 -9.93 10.53 -0.63
N LEU A 152 -8.69 9.99 -0.59
CA LEU A 152 -8.41 8.57 -0.80
C LEU A 152 -8.81 7.70 0.39
N LEU A 153 -8.78 8.22 1.62
CA LEU A 153 -8.98 7.41 2.84
C LEU A 153 -10.24 6.52 2.82
N ARG A 154 -11.31 7.01 2.19
CA ARG A 154 -12.57 6.26 2.09
C ARG A 154 -12.49 5.10 1.08
N SER A 155 -11.83 5.29 -0.05
CA SER A 155 -11.66 4.20 -1.03
C SER A 155 -10.73 3.14 -0.46
N GLU A 156 -9.59 3.54 0.09
CA GLU A 156 -8.61 2.66 0.73
C GLU A 156 -9.23 1.80 1.86
N ALA A 157 -9.99 2.43 2.75
CA ALA A 157 -10.67 1.70 3.83
C ALA A 157 -11.68 0.67 3.30
N ARG A 158 -12.39 0.98 2.20
CA ARG A 158 -13.29 0.01 1.56
C ARG A 158 -12.52 -1.12 0.89
N HIS A 159 -11.40 -0.83 0.21
CA HIS A 159 -10.59 -1.87 -0.44
C HIS A 159 -9.98 -2.82 0.59
N PHE A 160 -9.47 -2.29 1.70
CA PHE A 160 -9.07 -3.08 2.87
C PHE A 160 -10.18 -4.05 3.32
N GLN A 161 -11.38 -3.52 3.57
CA GLN A 161 -12.53 -4.30 4.02
C GLN A 161 -12.96 -5.36 2.99
N ASP A 162 -12.98 -5.01 1.71
CA ASP A 162 -13.34 -5.93 0.62
C ASP A 162 -12.34 -7.08 0.51
N TYR A 163 -11.03 -6.80 0.58
CA TYR A 163 -9.99 -7.83 0.58
C TYR A 163 -10.11 -8.78 1.78
N LEU A 164 -10.24 -8.22 2.99
CA LEU A 164 -10.32 -9.02 4.21
C LEU A 164 -11.60 -9.87 4.23
N SER A 165 -12.73 -9.31 3.79
CA SER A 165 -14.01 -10.04 3.69
C SER A 165 -13.92 -11.20 2.70
N LEU A 166 -13.31 -11.00 1.53
CA LEU A 166 -13.09 -12.08 0.56
C LEU A 166 -12.18 -13.18 1.13
N ALA A 167 -11.15 -12.82 1.90
CA ALA A 167 -10.27 -13.80 2.54
C ALA A 167 -11.05 -14.70 3.52
N HIS A 168 -11.90 -14.12 4.37
CA HIS A 168 -12.75 -14.91 5.27
C HIS A 168 -13.81 -15.71 4.51
N GLN A 169 -14.42 -15.13 3.48
CA GLN A 169 -15.48 -15.80 2.71
C GLN A 169 -14.98 -17.05 1.99
N TYR A 170 -13.75 -17.03 1.48
CA TYR A 170 -13.18 -18.19 0.79
C TYR A 170 -12.49 -19.17 1.71
N ALA A 171 -12.40 -18.91 3.02
CA ALA A 171 -11.81 -19.85 3.96
C ALA A 171 -12.60 -21.16 4.03
N MET A 172 -11.90 -22.29 4.10
CA MET A 172 -12.54 -23.59 4.32
C MET A 172 -12.92 -23.77 5.79
N PRO A 173 -13.88 -24.64 6.13
CA PRO A 173 -14.20 -24.95 7.52
C PRO A 173 -12.94 -25.39 8.31
N GLY A 174 -12.64 -24.68 9.39
CA GLY A 174 -11.46 -24.92 10.22
C GLY A 174 -10.17 -24.25 9.75
N GLU A 175 -10.20 -23.50 8.65
CA GLU A 175 -9.07 -22.67 8.22
C GLU A 175 -9.03 -21.36 9.02
N ASP A 176 -7.93 -21.14 9.73
CA ASP A 176 -7.74 -19.97 10.61
C ASP A 176 -7.13 -18.79 9.82
N VAL A 177 -8.01 -17.94 9.27
CA VAL A 177 -7.62 -16.72 8.55
C VAL A 177 -6.96 -15.71 9.50
N ASP A 178 -7.42 -15.61 10.73
CA ASP A 178 -6.89 -14.65 11.72
C ASP A 178 -5.44 -14.98 12.10
N ALA A 179 -5.10 -16.26 12.22
CA ALA A 179 -3.71 -16.69 12.40
C ALA A 179 -2.83 -16.32 11.19
N ARG A 180 -3.36 -16.39 9.96
CA ARG A 180 -2.64 -15.94 8.75
C ARG A 180 -2.49 -14.42 8.72
N VAL A 181 -3.53 -13.67 9.08
CA VAL A 181 -3.49 -12.22 9.24
C VAL A 181 -2.41 -11.83 10.25
N ALA A 182 -2.43 -12.43 11.45
CA ALA A 182 -1.44 -12.16 12.49
C ALA A 182 0.00 -12.46 12.02
N PHE A 183 0.21 -13.55 11.28
CA PHE A 183 1.50 -13.88 10.68
C PHE A 183 2.00 -12.77 9.74
N TYR A 184 1.14 -12.28 8.83
CA TYR A 184 1.54 -11.23 7.89
C TYR A 184 1.66 -9.86 8.55
N LEU A 185 0.84 -9.52 9.55
CA LEU A 185 0.98 -8.28 10.31
C LEU A 185 2.31 -8.23 11.08
N ALA A 186 2.76 -9.35 11.66
CA ALA A 186 4.06 -9.40 12.32
C ALA A 186 5.21 -9.10 11.33
N ARG A 187 5.13 -9.63 10.10
CA ARG A 187 6.10 -9.33 9.03
C ARG A 187 5.99 -7.87 8.58
N GLU A 188 4.78 -7.38 8.40
CA GLU A 188 4.50 -6.00 8.00
C GLU A 188 5.10 -5.00 8.99
N LYS A 189 4.85 -5.20 10.28
CA LYS A 189 5.45 -4.40 11.35
C LYS A 189 6.95 -4.31 11.21
N SER A 190 7.60 -5.46 11.06
CA SER A 190 9.06 -5.53 10.89
C SER A 190 9.53 -4.77 9.65
N LEU A 191 8.78 -4.78 8.56
CA LEU A 191 9.14 -4.05 7.33
C LEU A 191 9.00 -2.54 7.49
N ILE A 192 7.96 -2.08 8.22
CA ILE A 192 7.68 -0.66 8.46
C ILE A 192 8.64 -0.05 9.49
N GLU A 193 8.97 -0.78 10.55
CA GLU A 193 9.81 -0.27 11.65
C GLU A 193 11.32 -0.44 11.40
N SER A 194 11.72 -1.34 10.48
CA SER A 194 13.15 -1.58 10.22
C SER A 194 13.78 -0.54 9.29
N PRO A 195 15.10 -0.29 9.41
CA PRO A 195 15.83 0.58 8.50
C PRO A 195 15.69 0.18 7.02
N ASP A 196 15.59 1.19 6.15
CA ASP A 196 15.46 1.06 4.70
C ASP A 196 16.29 2.12 3.99
N GLU A 197 17.15 1.70 3.05
CA GLU A 197 17.99 2.59 2.25
C GLU A 197 17.22 3.18 1.06
N CYS A 198 16.07 2.60 0.71
CA CYS A 198 15.30 2.94 -0.48
C CYS A 198 13.97 3.58 -0.09
N PHE A 199 13.93 4.91 -0.03
CA PHE A 199 12.69 5.63 0.28
C PHE A 199 11.62 5.38 -0.79
N ARG A 200 10.49 4.84 -0.35
CA ARG A 200 9.29 4.47 -1.14
C ARG A 200 8.03 4.65 -0.30
N PHE A 201 6.87 4.67 -0.95
CA PHE A 201 5.57 4.87 -0.31
C PHE A 201 5.29 3.85 0.80
N HIS A 202 5.74 2.59 0.65
CA HIS A 202 5.68 1.55 1.69
C HIS A 202 7.05 1.14 2.26
N SER A 203 8.09 1.97 2.13
CA SER A 203 9.41 1.69 2.71
C SER A 203 9.40 1.71 4.24
N GLY A 204 10.42 1.07 4.84
CA GLY A 204 10.71 1.15 6.28
C GLY A 204 11.26 2.51 6.70
N VAL A 205 11.96 2.56 7.83
CA VAL A 205 12.57 3.79 8.37
C VAL A 205 13.74 4.24 7.49
N PRO A 206 13.69 5.41 6.83
CA PRO A 206 14.77 5.84 5.94
C PRO A 206 16.10 5.98 6.68
N VAL A 207 17.15 5.37 6.14
CA VAL A 207 18.51 5.57 6.64
C VAL A 207 19.06 6.85 6.01
N ALA A 208 19.64 7.73 6.83
CA ALA A 208 20.37 8.88 6.29
C ALA A 208 21.54 8.35 5.45
N ILE A 209 21.50 8.58 4.13
CA ILE A 209 22.65 8.31 3.27
C ILE A 209 23.74 9.28 3.74
N SER A 210 24.77 8.77 4.42
CA SER A 210 25.98 9.55 4.65
C SER A 210 26.48 9.99 3.27
N SER A 211 26.56 11.30 3.04
CA SER A 211 27.12 11.88 1.84
C SER A 211 28.60 11.49 1.72
N GLY A 212 28.86 10.28 1.24
CA GLY A 212 30.16 9.88 0.75
C GLY A 212 30.45 10.73 -0.47
N ALA A 213 31.29 11.74 -0.30
CA ALA A 213 31.85 12.50 -1.41
C ALA A 213 32.38 11.51 -2.47
N PRO A 214 32.19 11.77 -3.77
CA PRO A 214 32.84 10.96 -4.79
C PRO A 214 34.34 11.09 -4.57
N THR A 215 35.00 9.98 -4.23
CA THR A 215 36.44 9.88 -4.34
C THR A 215 36.75 10.04 -5.82
N ALA A 216 37.33 11.19 -6.16
CA ALA A 216 37.91 11.43 -7.47
C ALA A 216 38.89 10.28 -7.75
N PHE A 217 38.56 9.42 -8.70
CA PHE A 217 39.55 8.54 -9.29
C PHE A 217 40.52 9.43 -10.07
N GLY A 218 41.66 9.68 -9.44
CA GLY A 218 42.84 10.26 -10.06
C GLY A 218 43.67 9.19 -10.78
N SER A 219 44.35 9.68 -11.82
CA SER A 219 45.34 9.08 -12.73
C SER A 219 44.85 8.00 -13.70
#